data_AF-A0A6L2Q1V2-F1
#
_entry.id   AF-A0A6L2Q1V2-F1
#
_cell.length_a   1.000
_cell.length_b   1.000
_cell.length_c   1.000
_cell.angle_alpha   90.00
_cell.angle_beta   90.00
_cell.angle_gamma   90.00
#
_symmetry.space_group_name_H-M   'P 1'
#
loop_
_entity.id
_entity.type
_entity.pdbx_description
1 polymer ?
#
loop_
_entity_poly.entity_id
_entity_poly.type
_entity_poly.pdbx_seq_one_letter_code
_entity_poly.pdbx_strand_id
1 'polypeptide(L)' 'WYQCDTSGMPDSIRERFLRLEVDKETELFLDQSCHKSDWIFTQLWHSIAKAFLGWFMTQTSING' A
#
# COMPACT_ATOMS: atom_id res chain seq x y z
N TRP A 1 -5.18 4.66 -9.55
CA TRP A 1 -6.45 5.23 -10.05
C TRP A 1 -7.24 4.17 -10.78
N TYR A 2 -8.56 4.12 -10.58
CA TYR A 2 -9.38 3.01 -11.03
C TYR A 2 -10.11 3.34 -12.34
N GLN A 3 -10.08 2.40 -13.28
CA GLN A 3 -10.97 2.42 -14.43
C GLN A 3 -12.12 1.47 -14.15
N CYS A 4 -13.33 2.02 -14.07
CA CYS A 4 -14.54 1.22 -13.89
C CYS A 4 -15.26 1.08 -15.22
N ASP A 5 -15.54 -0.16 -15.63
CA ASP A 5 -16.41 -0.44 -16.77
C ASP A 5 -17.86 -0.25 -16.34
N THR A 6 -18.51 0.79 -16.88
CA THR A 6 -19.89 1.14 -16.56
C THR A 6 -20.89 0.53 -17.54
N SER A 7 -20.44 -0.25 -18.53
CA SER A 7 -21.29 -0.83 -19.58
C SER A 7 -22.36 -1.78 -19.03
N GLY A 8 -22.01 -2.54 -17.98
CA GLY A 8 -22.93 -3.45 -17.28
C GLY A 8 -23.73 -2.82 -16.13
N MET A 9 -23.58 -1.52 -15.87
CA MET A 9 -24.27 -0.87 -14.75
C MET A 9 -25.68 -0.42 -15.12
N PRO A 10 -26.68 -0.57 -14.22
CA PRO A 10 -27.98 0.04 -14.37
C PRO A 10 -27.87 1.57 -14.50
N ASP A 11 -28.78 2.19 -15.26
CA ASP A 11 -28.73 3.63 -15.56
C ASP A 11 -28.76 4.50 -14.30
N SER A 12 -29.51 4.08 -13.28
CA SER A 12 -29.60 4.76 -11.97
C SER A 12 -28.28 4.85 -11.20
N ILE A 13 -27.35 3.92 -11.46
CA ILE A 13 -26.02 3.89 -10.86
C ILE A 13 -25.03 4.62 -11.75
N ARG A 14 -25.14 4.46 -13.06
CA ARG A 14 -24.28 5.10 -14.06
C ARG A 14 -24.36 6.63 -13.98
N GLU A 15 -25.56 7.17 -13.83
CA GLU A 15 -25.78 8.63 -13.69
C GLU A 15 -25.17 9.21 -12.41
N ARG A 16 -24.92 8.38 -11.40
CA ARG A 16 -24.34 8.79 -10.12
C ARG A 16 -22.84 8.48 -10.02
N PHE A 17 -22.28 7.82 -11.02
CA PHE A 17 -20.87 7.45 -11.02
C PHE A 17 -19.99 8.68 -11.27
N LEU A 18 -19.27 9.11 -10.24
CA LEU A 18 -18.24 10.14 -10.34
C LEU A 18 -16.87 9.47 -10.40
N ARG A 19 -16.21 9.55 -11.55
CA ARG A 19 -14.81 9.16 -11.66
C ARG A 19 -13.97 10.19 -10.91
N LEU A 20 -13.27 9.75 -9.87
CA LEU A 20 -12.24 10.58 -9.26
C LEU A 20 -11.03 10.59 -10.20
N GLU A 21 -10.60 11.78 -10.60
CA GLU A 21 -9.39 11.98 -11.39
C GLU A 21 -8.18 12.17 -10.49
N VAL A 22 -7.00 11.89 -11.05
CA VAL A 22 -5.74 12.10 -10.37
C VAL A 22 -5.46 13.59 -10.23
N ASP A 23 -5.69 14.12 -9.05
CA ASP A 23 -5.14 15.44 -8.73
C ASP A 23 -3.64 15.36 -8.40
N LYS A 24 -2.97 16.48 -8.59
CA LYS A 24 -1.53 16.63 -8.35
C LYS A 24 -1.13 16.33 -6.90
N GLU A 25 -2.01 16.62 -5.94
CA GLU A 25 -1.76 16.33 -4.53
C GLU A 25 -1.70 14.83 -4.28
N THR A 26 -2.58 14.07 -4.91
CA THR A 26 -2.60 12.61 -4.80
C THR A 26 -1.39 11.99 -5.48
N GLU A 27 -0.90 12.53 -6.61
CA GLU A 27 0.37 12.08 -7.20
C GLU A 27 1.54 12.26 -6.23
N LEU A 28 1.64 13.44 -5.61
CA LEU A 28 2.67 13.73 -4.61
C LEU A 28 2.57 12.82 -3.40
N PHE A 29 1.35 12.57 -2.90
CA PHE A 29 1.13 11.65 -1.79
C PHE A 29 1.57 10.22 -2.13
N LEU A 30 1.24 9.74 -3.32
CA LEU A 30 1.60 8.39 -3.77
C LEU A 30 3.12 8.26 -3.94
N ASP A 31 3.77 9.23 -4.57
CA ASP A 31 5.22 9.26 -4.74
C ASP A 31 5.95 9.22 -3.38
N GLN A 32 5.52 10.08 -2.44
CA GLN A 32 6.06 10.09 -1.08
C GLN A 32 5.82 8.79 -0.33
N SER A 33 4.66 8.15 -0.54
CA SER A 33 4.32 6.89 0.11
C SER A 33 5.19 5.74 -0.39
N CYS A 34 5.37 5.64 -1.72
CA CYS A 34 6.29 4.68 -2.33
C CYS A 34 7.73 4.92 -1.88
N HIS A 35 8.19 6.18 -1.89
CA HIS A 35 9.54 6.51 -1.44
C HIS A 35 9.78 6.12 0.02
N LYS A 36 8.78 6.30 0.90
CA LYS A 36 8.86 5.87 2.30
C LYS A 36 8.81 4.34 2.46
N SER A 37 8.00 3.63 1.66
CA SER A 37 7.94 2.17 1.74
C SER A 37 9.22 1.51 1.25
N ASP A 38 9.84 2.09 0.22
CA ASP A 38 11.08 1.61 -0.39
C ASP A 38 12.32 2.06 0.39
N TRP A 39 12.14 2.67 1.56
CA TRP A 39 13.24 3.17 2.36
C TRP A 39 14.06 2.00 2.90
N ILE A 40 15.17 1.71 2.19
CA ILE A 40 16.14 0.64 2.47
C ILE A 40 16.59 0.65 3.93
N PHE A 41 16.66 1.81 4.57
CA PHE A 41 17.00 1.95 5.98
C PHE A 41 15.97 1.30 6.92
N THR A 42 14.67 1.38 6.62
CA THR A 42 13.63 0.68 7.38
C THR A 42 13.81 -0.83 7.26
N GLN A 43 14.12 -1.33 6.07
CA GLN A 43 14.36 -2.76 5.86
C GLN A 43 15.64 -3.25 6.54
N LEU A 44 16.69 -2.42 6.52
CA LEU A 44 17.93 -2.68 7.25
C LEU A 44 17.68 -2.68 8.77
N TRP A 45 16.92 -1.72 9.28
CA TRP A 45 16.51 -1.67 10.67
C TRP A 45 15.69 -2.90 11.08
N HIS A 46 14.71 -3.31 10.27
CA HIS A 46 13.97 -4.55 10.50
C HIS A 46 14.89 -5.77 10.54
N SER A 47 15.91 -5.82 9.68
CA SER A 47 16.88 -6.92 9.64
C SER A 47 17.78 -6.93 10.88
N ILE A 48 18.27 -5.77 11.32
CA ILE A 48 19.07 -5.62 12.53
C ILE A 48 18.24 -5.97 13.77
N ALA A 49 17.02 -5.45 13.86
CA ALA A 49 16.10 -5.73 14.95
C ALA A 49 15.75 -7.22 15.01
N LYS A 50 15.49 -7.88 13.88
CA LYS A 50 15.28 -9.33 13.82
C LYS A 50 16.52 -10.11 14.26
N ALA A 51 17.71 -9.72 13.84
CA ALA A 51 18.96 -10.39 14.25
C ALA A 51 19.22 -10.25 15.76
N PHE A 52 19.03 -9.05 16.32
CA PHE A 52 19.19 -8.80 17.75
C PHE A 52 18.12 -9.51 18.58
N LEU A 53 16.84 -9.35 18.23
CA LEU A 53 15.74 -9.97 18.96
C LEU A 53 15.72 -11.49 18.80
N GLY A 54 16.10 -12.02 17.64
CA GLY A 54 16.19 -13.47 17.40
C GLY A 54 17.25 -14.17 18.24
N TRP A 55 18.24 -13.45 18.77
CA TRP A 55 19.18 -13.98 19.76
C TRP A 55 18.52 -14.25 21.12
N PHE A 56 17.54 -13.41 21.50
CA PHE A 56 16.86 -13.50 22.80
C PHE A 56 15.49 -14.17 22.74
N MET A 57 14.86 -14.20 21.57
CA MET A 57 13.51 -14.69 21.35
C MET A 57 13.54 -15.86 20.37
N THR A 58 12.98 -17.00 20.77
CA THR A 58 12.69 -18.08 19.83
C THR A 58 11.65 -17.59 18.82
N GLN A 59 11.99 -17.64 17.53
CA GLN A 59 11.06 -17.30 16.46
C GLN A 59 10.01 -18.41 16.34
N THR A 60 8.79 -18.17 16.81
CA THR A 60 7.65 -19.03 16.49
C THR A 60 7.16 -18.66 15.11
N SER A 61 7.33 -19.56 14.13
CA SER A 61 6.62 -19.42 12.87
C SER A 61 5.14 -19.71 13.15
N ILE A 62 4.23 -19.02 12.45
CA ILE A 62 2.78 -19.30 12.53
C ILE A 62 2.47 -20.77 12.21
N ASN A 63 3.40 -21.49 11.58
CA ASN A 63 3.31 -22.91 11.24
C ASN A 63 4.39 -23.81 11.89
N GLY A 64 5.10 -23.33 12.93
CA GLY A 64 6.28 -23.98 13.50
C GLY A 64 7.58 -23.40 13.00
#